data_AF-A0A2E9BC20-F1
#
_entry.id   AF-A0A2E9BC20-F1
#
_cell.length_a   1.000
_cell.length_b   1.000
_cell.length_c   1.000
_cell.angle_alpha   90.00
_cell.angle_beta   90.00
_cell.angle_gamma   90.00
#
_symmetry.space_group_name_H-M   'P 1'
#
loop_
_entity.id
_entity.type
_entity.pdbx_description
1 polymer ?
#
loop_
_entity_poly.entity_id
_entity_poly.type
_entity_poly.pdbx_seq_one_letter_code
_entity_poly.pdbx_strand_id
1 'polypeptide(L)' 'MIDNGSDELVNGLWPFMKRALIIFLPFWVFLICWTIDLPLFLSSILAGLSLSSIIYFEKKKLNV' A
#
# COMPACT_ATOMS: atom_id res chain seq x y z
N MET A 1 7.12 -34.27 -7.42
CA MET A 1 5.87 -33.61 -6.99
C MET A 1 6.09 -33.21 -5.55
N ILE A 2 6.78 -32.08 -5.34
CA ILE A 2 6.86 -31.48 -4.01
C ILE A 2 5.55 -30.72 -3.89
N ASP A 3 4.67 -31.25 -3.05
CA ASP A 3 3.45 -30.58 -2.63
C ASP A 3 3.89 -29.33 -1.85
N ASN A 4 3.92 -28.19 -2.55
CA ASN A 4 4.26 -26.90 -1.96
C ASN A 4 3.04 -26.37 -1.22
N GLY A 5 2.61 -27.02 -0.14
CA GLY A 5 1.58 -26.46 0.75
C GLY A 5 1.91 -25.04 1.22
N SER A 6 3.20 -24.66 1.24
CA SER A 6 3.65 -23.27 1.43
C SER A 6 3.13 -22.31 0.36
N ASP A 7 3.12 -22.71 -0.91
CA ASP A 7 2.67 -21.85 -2.02
C ASP A 7 1.16 -21.65 -1.97
N GLU A 8 0.40 -22.66 -1.53
CA GLU A 8 -1.05 -22.54 -1.35
C GLU A 8 -1.41 -21.62 -0.18
N LEU A 9 -0.67 -21.71 0.93
CA LEU A 9 -0.81 -20.79 2.07
C LEU A 9 -0.40 -19.36 1.70
N VAL A 10 0.70 -19.19 0.96
CA VAL A 10 1.16 -17.87 0.50
C VAL A 10 0.16 -17.28 -0.50
N ASN A 11 -0.39 -18.08 -1.41
CA ASN A 11 -1.43 -17.63 -2.34
C ASN A 11 -2.72 -17.23 -1.61
N GLY A 12 -3.10 -17.94 -0.55
CA GLY A 12 -4.22 -17.57 0.32
C GLY A 12 -3.97 -16.30 1.15
N LEU A 13 -2.74 -16.10 1.62
CA LEU A 13 -2.32 -14.94 2.43
C LEU A 13 -2.03 -13.68 1.59
N TRP A 14 -1.62 -13.87 0.34
CA TRP A 14 -1.28 -12.80 -0.61
C TRP A 14 -2.33 -11.68 -0.74
N PRO A 15 -3.64 -11.96 -0.90
CA PRO A 15 -4.65 -10.90 -0.97
C PRO A 15 -4.75 -10.07 0.32
N PHE A 16 -4.48 -10.67 1.48
CA PHE A 16 -4.47 -9.97 2.76
C PHE A 16 -3.23 -9.09 2.90
N MET A 17 -2.05 -9.65 2.63
CA MET A 17 -0.79 -8.90 2.63
C MET A 17 -0.85 -7.69 1.69
N LYS A 18 -1.41 -7.87 0.48
CA LYS A 18 -1.56 -6.79 -0.49
C LYS A 18 -2.42 -5.64 0.04
N ARG A 19 -3.51 -5.93 0.76
CA ARG A 19 -4.36 -4.89 1.38
C ARG A 19 -3.64 -4.15 2.50
N ALA A 20 -2.95 -4.88 3.38
CA ALA A 20 -2.16 -4.27 4.44
C ALA A 20 -1.08 -3.33 3.86
N LEU A 21 -0.36 -3.77 2.84
CA LEU A 21 0.68 -2.98 2.19
C LEU A 21 0.15 -1.67 1.58
N ILE A 22 -1.05 -1.71 0.98
CA ILE A 22 -1.71 -0.54 0.40
C ILE A 22 -2.13 0.45 1.50
N ILE A 23 -2.69 -0.03 2.63
CA ILE A 23 -3.07 0.83 3.76
C ILE A 23 -1.86 1.52 4.38
N PHE A 24 -0.70 0.87 4.40
CA PHE A 24 0.52 1.46 4.91
C PHE A 24 1.19 2.44 3.93
N LEU A 25 0.81 2.48 2.65
CA LEU A 25 1.42 3.35 1.64
C LEU A 25 1.53 4.84 2.06
N PRO A 26 0.49 5.51 2.60
CA PRO A 26 0.60 6.90 3.08
C PRO A 26 1.61 7.06 4.21
N PHE A 27 1.73 6.06 5.08
CA PHE A 27 2.72 6.04 6.15
C PHE A 27 4.15 5.91 5.60
N TRP A 28 4.36 5.08 4.58
CA TRP A 28 5.64 4.99 3.87
C TRP A 28 6.01 6.30 3.18
N VAL A 29 5.07 6.95 2.49
CA VAL A 29 5.30 8.26 1.84
C VAL A 29 5.69 9.32 2.87
N PHE A 30 5.01 9.33 4.02
CA PHE A 30 5.35 10.22 5.12
C PHE A 30 6.77 9.97 5.66
N LEU A 31 7.14 8.71 5.92
CA LEU A 31 8.48 8.34 6.39
C LEU A 31 9.60 8.69 5.41
N ILE A 32 9.36 8.50 4.11
CA ILE A 32 10.33 8.88 3.06
C ILE A 32 10.53 10.39 3.06
N CYS A 33 9.45 11.17 3.13
CA CYS A 33 9.55 12.63 3.20
C CYS A 33 10.25 13.09 4.49
N TRP A 34 9.99 12.40 5.60
CA TRP A 34 10.68 12.65 6.87
C TRP A 34 12.18 12.41 6.77
N THR A 35 12.60 11.34 6.10
CA THR A 35 14.03 11.01 5.91
C THR A 35 14.77 12.03 5.05
N ILE A 36 14.05 12.79 4.22
CA ILE A 36 14.61 13.83 3.33
C ILE A 36 14.61 15.21 4.02
N ASP A 37 14.25 15.29 5.31
CA ASP A 37 14.10 16.56 6.06
C ASP A 37 13.13 17.54 5.37
N LEU A 38 12.11 17.02 4.68
CA LEU A 38 11.05 17.86 4.11
C LEU A 38 10.19 18.48 5.22
N PRO A 39 9.65 19.69 5.01
CA PRO A 39 8.74 20.30 5.95
C PRO A 39 7.55 19.37 6.23
N LEU A 40 7.20 19.23 7.51
CA LEU A 40 6.07 18.42 8.01
C LEU A 40 4.75 18.68 7.26
N PHE A 41 4.54 19.92 6.81
CA PHE A 41 3.39 20.28 5.99
C PHE A 41 3.40 19.62 4.61
N LEU A 42 4.53 19.65 3.90
CA LEU A 42 4.64 19.02 2.58
C LEU A 42 4.53 17.50 2.68
N SER A 43 5.13 16.90 3.71
CA SER A 43 5.05 15.45 3.92
C SER A 43 3.61 14.99 4.21
N SER A 44 2.85 15.77 4.98
CA SER A 44 1.43 15.50 5.25
C SER A 44 0.57 15.60 3.99
N ILE A 45 0.78 16.62 3.15
CA ILE A 45 0.04 16.79 1.88
C ILE A 45 0.34 15.62 0.92
N LEU A 46 1.61 15.22 0.79
CA LEU A 46 2.02 14.09 -0.06
C LEU A 46 1.47 12.75 0.45
N ALA A 47 1.49 12.54 1.76
CA ALA A 47 0.86 11.37 2.38
C ALA A 47 -0.66 11.35 2.10
N GLY A 48 -1.35 12.48 2.20
CA GLY A 48 -2.77 12.60 1.85
C GLY A 48 -3.06 12.31 0.36
N LEU A 49 -2.23 12.82 -0.55
CA LEU A 49 -2.35 12.56 -1.99
C LEU A 49 -2.19 11.07 -2.35
N SER A 50 -1.29 10.37 -1.65
CA SER A 50 -1.12 8.93 -1.83
C SER A 50 -2.41 8.15 -1.48
N LEU A 51 -3.15 8.62 -0.47
CA LEU A 51 -4.44 8.05 -0.06
C LEU A 51 -5.52 8.27 -1.14
N SER A 52 -5.56 9.45 -1.75
CA SER A 52 -6.45 9.74 -2.89
C SER A 52 -6.18 8.82 -4.09
N SER A 53 -4.92 8.50 -4.34
CA SER A 53 -4.53 7.61 -5.45
C SER A 53 -5.04 6.18 -5.22
N ILE A 54 -5.02 5.69 -3.99
CA ILE A 54 -5.54 4.36 -3.62
C ILE A 54 -7.04 4.26 -3.88
N ILE A 55 -7.82 5.26 -3.42
CA ILE A 55 -9.28 5.29 -3.60
C ILE A 55 -9.65 5.29 -5.09
N TYR A 56 -8.91 6.03 -5.91
CA TYR A 56 -9.10 6.04 -7.35
C TYR A 56 -8.83 4.65 -7.98
N PHE A 57 -7.74 3.99 -7.57
CA PHE A 57 -7.42 2.63 -8.03
C PHE A 57 -8.47 1.59 -7.59
N GLU A 58 -8.96 1.67 -6.35
CA GLU A 58 -10.03 0.78 -5.88
C GLU A 58 -11.32 0.99 -6.69
N LYS A 59 -11.71 2.24 -6.97
CA LYS A 59 -12.88 2.53 -7.80
C LYS A 59 -12.75 1.98 -9.22
N LYS A 60 -11.57 2.06 -9.84
CA LYS A 60 -11.35 1.45 -11.16
C LYS A 60 -11.42 -0.07 -11.13
N LYS A 61 -10.88 -0.69 -10.09
CA LYS A 61 -10.86 -2.16 -9.95
C LYS A 61 -12.26 -2.74 -9.69
N LEU A 62 -13.16 -1.98 -9.06
CA LEU A 62 -14.55 -2.37 -8.82
C LEU A 62 -15.47 -2.21 -10.03
N ASN A 63 -15.00 -1.56 -11.11
CA ASN A 63 -15.80 -1.25 -12.30
C ASN A 63 -15.38 -2.08 -13.53
N VAL A 64 -14.75 -3.24 -13.29
CA VAL A 64 -14.41 -4.30 -14.25
C VAL A 64 -15.06 -5.58 -13.76
#